data_AF-A0AAD6GWA0-F1
#
_entry.id   AF-A0AAD6GWA0-F1
#
_cell.length_a   1.000
_cell.length_b   1.000
_cell.length_c   1.000
_cell.angle_alpha   90.00
_cell.angle_beta   90.00
_cell.angle_gamma   90.00
#
_symmetry.space_group_name_H-M   'P 1'
#
loop_
_entity.id
_entity.type
_entity.pdbx_description
1 polymer ?
#
loop_
_entity_poly.entity_id
_entity_poly.type
_entity_poly.pdbx_seq_one_letter_code
_entity_poly.pdbx_strand_id
1 'polypeptide(L)'
;MVLQLHVWGPAFALPSIDAQCLATIAYCSLALPKGSWELVASSDPSVSPTGELPALQNGAVWVSRFRSIVDYLRQYSNGAWDLDNQLDETSRADNIAFSSFIESRGQSLVDLYLYVTSQNYYGNTSPAYGKLLQWPNQWILPPKLHGAAKGRTEHLGLSSLDLQAMEDQRQRDHNAAVAAGKIPKNLIQRPRDTVSSFLGRTAQSNHFRIEALTGEFFEPLEAMLGKKAYLLTVDDEETPSSIDCVALGYLSLALVPDMSFPWLQDAMRAKAPLLSAYTERMRQRCFGDAPVDITHAFSPESAPDSPISWRAPGRISVTAVGNTLLSTLADSTPFLREVRKNNALKKVAQSEDSGLTSTEKNALSAHAEASKKDMYVSIATVVGGVAVMVGYMMQVGLLSFSSGEEEEEEEDQATYFAAPDLSQIAAASRGM
;
A
#
# COMPACT_ATOMS: atom_id res chain seq x y z
N MET A 1 11.52 -6.80 -24.71
CA MET A 1 10.44 -6.17 -23.93
C MET A 1 11.01 -5.83 -22.56
N VAL A 2 10.72 -4.65 -22.03
CA VAL A 2 11.27 -4.16 -20.75
C VAL A 2 10.26 -4.45 -19.64
N LEU A 3 10.72 -5.01 -18.53
CA LEU A 3 9.89 -5.32 -17.37
C LEU A 3 9.54 -4.03 -16.61
N GLN A 4 8.28 -3.82 -16.25
CA GLN A 4 7.85 -2.64 -15.50
C GLN A 4 7.46 -3.01 -14.09
N LEU A 5 8.11 -2.40 -13.09
CA LEU A 5 7.79 -2.60 -11.68
C LEU A 5 6.97 -1.42 -11.17
N HIS A 6 5.73 -1.68 -10.78
CA HIS A 6 4.81 -0.70 -10.20
C HIS A 6 4.94 -0.69 -8.68
N VAL A 7 5.21 0.49 -8.12
CA VAL A 7 5.41 0.70 -6.67
C VAL A 7 4.63 1.91 -6.15
N TRP A 8 4.56 2.05 -4.83
CA TRP A 8 3.89 3.18 -4.16
C TRP A 8 4.52 4.54 -4.45
N GLY A 9 5.83 4.61 -4.62
CA GLY A 9 6.56 5.85 -4.95
C GLY A 9 7.43 6.38 -3.80
N PRO A 10 8.38 7.26 -4.12
CA PRO A 10 9.49 7.62 -3.24
C PRO A 10 9.07 8.44 -2.02
N ALA A 11 9.55 8.06 -0.84
CA ALA A 11 9.33 8.79 0.40
C ALA A 11 10.53 8.62 1.33
N PHE A 12 10.74 9.59 2.24
CA PHE A 12 11.78 9.50 3.27
C PHE A 12 13.19 9.23 2.72
N ALA A 13 13.53 9.82 1.58
CA ALA A 13 14.78 9.58 0.84
C ALA A 13 14.96 8.13 0.31
N LEU A 14 13.90 7.33 0.33
CA LEU A 14 13.85 5.96 -0.18
C LEU A 14 13.02 5.87 -1.48
N PRO A 15 13.30 4.89 -2.36
CA PRO A 15 12.53 4.67 -3.60
C PRO A 15 11.04 4.35 -3.41
N SER A 16 10.64 3.86 -2.23
CA SER A 16 9.25 3.54 -1.91
C SER A 16 8.97 3.74 -0.42
N ILE A 17 7.72 4.06 -0.07
CA ILE A 17 7.21 4.11 1.31
C ILE A 17 6.90 2.73 1.91
N ASP A 18 6.75 1.72 1.06
CA ASP A 18 6.38 0.35 1.46
C ASP A 18 7.58 -0.61 1.46
N ALA A 19 7.63 -1.46 2.48
CA ALA A 19 8.76 -2.38 2.74
C ALA A 19 8.90 -3.44 1.63
N GLN A 20 7.78 -4.00 1.19
CA GLN A 20 7.75 -5.05 0.16
C GLN A 20 8.13 -4.48 -1.21
N CYS A 21 7.69 -3.26 -1.51
CA CYS A 21 8.16 -2.53 -2.68
C CYS A 21 9.67 -2.29 -2.65
N LEU A 22 10.23 -1.83 -1.53
CA LEU A 22 11.68 -1.63 -1.39
C LEU A 22 12.46 -2.92 -1.56
N ALA A 23 11.98 -4.03 -0.99
CA ALA A 23 12.58 -5.35 -1.16
C ALA A 23 12.58 -5.79 -2.63
N THR A 24 11.49 -5.55 -3.36
CA THR A 24 11.37 -5.90 -4.77
C THR A 24 12.29 -5.04 -5.64
N ILE A 25 12.41 -3.74 -5.35
CA ILE A 25 13.36 -2.84 -6.04
C ILE A 25 14.80 -3.31 -5.79
N ALA A 26 15.14 -3.67 -4.55
CA ALA A 26 16.46 -4.20 -4.21
C ALA A 26 16.75 -5.50 -4.97
N TYR A 27 15.81 -6.43 -5.00
CA TYR A 27 15.94 -7.67 -5.77
C TYR A 27 16.15 -7.38 -7.26
N CYS A 28 15.35 -6.50 -7.85
CA CYS A 28 15.50 -6.13 -9.26
C CYS A 28 16.86 -5.47 -9.56
N SER A 29 17.35 -4.62 -8.66
CA SER A 29 18.65 -3.96 -8.81
C SER A 29 19.84 -4.93 -8.78
N LEU A 30 19.70 -6.05 -8.07
CA LEU A 30 20.76 -7.05 -7.89
C LEU A 30 20.69 -8.16 -8.94
N ALA A 31 19.49 -8.65 -9.27
CA ALA A 31 19.29 -9.80 -10.14
C ALA A 31 19.22 -9.43 -11.62
N LEU A 32 18.66 -8.26 -11.97
CA LEU A 32 18.41 -7.91 -13.36
C LEU A 32 19.53 -7.04 -13.95
N PRO A 33 19.93 -7.28 -15.22
CA PRO A 33 20.85 -6.41 -15.93
C PRO A 33 20.30 -4.98 -16.09
N LYS A 34 21.19 -3.98 -16.07
CA LYS A 34 20.84 -2.58 -16.32
C LYS A 34 20.12 -2.43 -17.67
N GLY A 35 18.98 -1.74 -17.68
CA GLY A 35 18.17 -1.48 -18.87
C GLY A 35 17.17 -2.58 -19.24
N SER A 36 17.10 -3.70 -18.49
CA SER A 36 16.08 -4.74 -18.70
C SER A 36 14.76 -4.47 -17.98
N TRP A 37 14.75 -3.50 -17.06
CA TRP A 37 13.59 -3.13 -16.27
C TRP A 37 13.49 -1.62 -16.05
N GLU A 38 12.28 -1.18 -15.71
CA GLU A 38 11.90 0.21 -15.41
C GLU A 38 11.05 0.25 -14.13
N LEU A 39 11.22 1.29 -13.32
CA LEU A 39 10.46 1.55 -12.10
C LEU A 39 9.38 2.61 -12.34
N VAL A 40 8.13 2.28 -12.03
CA VAL A 40 6.98 3.17 -12.19
C VAL A 40 6.37 3.49 -10.81
N ALA A 41 6.43 4.76 -10.40
CA ALA A 41 5.72 5.25 -9.22
C ALA A 41 4.22 5.43 -9.53
N SER A 42 3.47 4.32 -9.50
CA SER A 42 2.04 4.35 -9.83
C SER A 42 1.20 4.88 -8.67
N SER A 43 1.61 4.59 -7.43
CA SER A 43 0.93 5.01 -6.20
C SER A 43 -0.56 4.62 -6.11
N ASP A 44 -1.03 3.73 -6.99
CA ASP A 44 -2.40 3.25 -7.07
C ASP A 44 -2.41 1.71 -7.19
N PRO A 45 -2.91 0.99 -6.17
CA PRO A 45 -3.02 -0.47 -6.22
C PRO A 45 -4.00 -0.99 -7.27
N SER A 46 -4.95 -0.17 -7.73
CA SER A 46 -5.97 -0.57 -8.71
C SER A 46 -5.43 -0.83 -10.12
N VAL A 47 -4.19 -0.41 -10.38
CA VAL A 47 -3.48 -0.71 -11.64
C VAL A 47 -3.23 -2.22 -11.78
N SER A 48 -3.03 -2.91 -10.66
CA SER A 48 -2.86 -4.37 -10.66
C SER A 48 -4.23 -5.07 -10.56
N PRO A 49 -4.47 -6.15 -11.31
CA PRO A 49 -5.68 -6.97 -11.15
C PRO A 49 -5.86 -7.53 -9.74
N THR A 50 -4.76 -7.67 -8.99
CA THR A 50 -4.74 -8.15 -7.62
C THR A 50 -5.03 -7.06 -6.57
N GLY A 51 -5.00 -5.78 -6.95
CA GLY A 51 -5.22 -4.67 -6.01
C GLY A 51 -4.09 -4.47 -4.98
N GLU A 52 -2.88 -4.95 -5.27
CA GLU A 52 -1.74 -4.94 -4.34
C GLU A 52 -0.47 -4.46 -5.04
N LEU A 53 0.33 -3.64 -4.35
CA LEU A 53 1.68 -3.26 -4.75
C LEU A 53 2.67 -3.91 -3.76
N PRO A 54 3.85 -4.38 -4.21
CA PRO A 54 4.44 -4.24 -5.55
C PRO A 54 3.80 -5.15 -6.60
N ALA A 55 3.78 -4.67 -7.86
CA ALA A 55 3.30 -5.44 -9.02
C ALA A 55 4.27 -5.32 -10.21
N LEU A 56 4.65 -6.46 -10.79
CA LEU A 56 5.47 -6.57 -11.99
C LEU A 56 4.56 -6.77 -13.22
N GLN A 57 4.76 -5.94 -14.23
CA GLN A 57 4.12 -6.04 -15.53
C GLN A 57 5.11 -6.52 -16.59
N ASN A 58 4.75 -7.60 -17.29
CA ASN A 58 5.42 -8.07 -18.50
C ASN A 58 4.41 -8.17 -19.64
N GLY A 59 4.25 -7.07 -20.40
CA GLY A 59 3.20 -6.99 -21.43
C GLY A 59 1.81 -7.12 -20.80
N ALA A 60 1.11 -8.21 -21.10
CA ALA A 60 -0.22 -8.52 -20.57
C ALA A 60 -0.20 -9.26 -19.22
N VAL A 61 0.95 -9.79 -18.80
CA VAL A 61 1.06 -10.59 -17.56
C VAL A 61 1.34 -9.68 -16.38
N TRP A 62 0.53 -9.84 -15.33
CA TRP A 62 0.65 -9.13 -14.06
C TRP A 62 0.95 -10.11 -12.93
N VAL A 63 1.99 -9.83 -12.15
CA VAL A 63 2.36 -10.61 -10.96
C VAL A 63 2.59 -9.67 -9.79
N SER A 64 1.94 -9.93 -8.66
CA SER A 64 2.06 -9.11 -7.45
C SER A 64 2.60 -9.89 -6.26
N ARG A 65 3.10 -9.17 -5.26
CA ARG A 65 3.80 -9.67 -4.07
C ARG A 65 5.22 -10.14 -4.35
N PHE A 66 6.12 -9.85 -3.42
CA PHE A 66 7.56 -10.12 -3.55
C PHE A 66 7.87 -11.57 -3.95
N ARG A 67 7.40 -12.57 -3.18
CA ARG A 67 7.69 -13.98 -3.45
C ARG A 67 7.24 -14.42 -4.85
N SER A 68 6.01 -14.06 -5.24
CA SER A 68 5.48 -14.42 -6.56
C SER A 68 6.23 -13.73 -7.69
N ILE A 69 6.69 -12.49 -7.48
CA ILE A 69 7.54 -11.77 -8.44
C ILE A 69 8.89 -12.48 -8.60
N VAL A 70 9.53 -12.88 -7.50
CA VAL A 70 10.79 -13.65 -7.50
C VAL A 70 10.61 -14.98 -8.25
N ASP A 71 9.56 -15.73 -7.93
CA ASP A 71 9.26 -17.01 -8.61
C ASP A 71 9.01 -16.83 -10.11
N TYR A 72 8.32 -15.76 -10.50
CA TYR A 72 8.08 -15.43 -11.90
C TYR A 72 9.38 -15.05 -12.63
N LEU A 73 10.23 -14.22 -12.03
CA LEU A 73 11.53 -13.83 -12.61
C LEU A 73 12.45 -15.04 -12.78
N ARG A 74 12.42 -15.97 -11.83
CA ARG A 74 13.13 -17.25 -11.91
C ARG A 74 12.64 -18.10 -13.09
N GLN A 75 11.33 -18.24 -13.25
CA GLN A 75 10.75 -19.00 -14.36
C GLN A 75 11.01 -18.34 -15.71
N TYR A 76 10.88 -17.02 -15.79
CA TYR A 76 11.08 -16.25 -17.02
C TYR A 76 12.54 -16.30 -17.52
N SER A 77 13.51 -16.31 -16.60
CA SER A 77 14.95 -16.30 -16.91
C SER A 77 15.58 -17.69 -16.99
N ASN A 78 14.80 -18.77 -16.91
CA ASN A 78 15.29 -20.14 -16.75
C ASN A 78 16.32 -20.30 -15.60
N GLY A 79 16.13 -19.55 -14.52
CA GLY A 79 17.00 -19.57 -13.34
C GLY A 79 18.22 -18.65 -13.39
N ALA A 80 18.42 -17.86 -14.45
CA ALA A 80 19.55 -16.93 -14.54
C ALA A 80 19.42 -15.73 -13.59
N TRP A 81 18.20 -15.32 -13.24
CA TRP A 81 17.93 -14.19 -12.33
C TRP A 81 17.55 -14.64 -10.91
N ASP A 82 18.00 -15.83 -10.50
CA ASP A 82 17.75 -16.34 -9.16
C ASP A 82 18.94 -16.07 -8.22
N LEU A 83 18.76 -15.14 -7.27
CA LEU A 83 19.75 -14.85 -6.22
C LEU A 83 19.98 -16.05 -5.29
N ASP A 84 19.01 -16.96 -5.19
CA ASP A 84 19.04 -18.10 -4.29
C ASP A 84 19.54 -19.38 -4.97
N ASN A 85 20.08 -19.29 -6.19
CA ASN A 85 20.50 -20.46 -6.96
C ASN A 85 21.69 -21.19 -6.31
N GLN A 86 22.56 -20.46 -5.62
CA GLN A 86 23.74 -20.99 -4.92
C GLN A 86 23.41 -21.52 -3.51
N LEU A 87 22.15 -21.40 -3.04
CA LEU A 87 21.79 -21.81 -1.68
C LEU A 87 21.56 -23.32 -1.57
N ASP A 88 22.27 -23.94 -0.63
CA ASP A 88 22.02 -25.30 -0.15
C ASP A 88 20.58 -25.48 0.34
N GLU A 89 20.08 -26.72 0.38
CA GLU A 89 18.71 -27.03 0.81
C GLU A 89 18.41 -26.55 2.24
N THR A 90 19.38 -26.66 3.15
CA THR A 90 19.26 -26.16 4.53
C THR A 90 19.22 -24.64 4.56
N SER A 91 20.12 -23.98 3.83
CA SER A 91 20.20 -22.52 3.73
C SER A 91 18.96 -21.92 3.05
N ARG A 92 18.35 -22.65 2.11
CA ARG A 92 17.07 -22.30 1.49
C ARG A 92 15.92 -22.39 2.49
N ALA A 93 15.89 -23.43 3.33
CA ALA A 93 14.90 -23.54 4.40
C ALA A 93 15.03 -22.38 5.41
N ASP A 94 16.26 -22.05 5.79
CA ASP A 94 16.56 -20.91 6.67
C ASP A 94 16.14 -19.58 6.02
N ASN A 95 16.44 -19.37 4.72
CA ASN A 95 15.99 -18.18 3.98
C ASN A 95 14.46 -18.02 4.07
N ILE A 96 13.69 -19.07 3.81
CA ILE A 96 12.22 -19.02 3.87
C ILE A 96 11.75 -18.71 5.29
N ALA A 97 12.34 -19.37 6.29
CA ALA A 97 11.98 -19.19 7.69
C ALA A 97 12.24 -17.75 8.15
N PHE A 98 13.45 -17.23 7.91
CA PHE A 98 13.82 -15.88 8.33
C PHE A 98 13.15 -14.79 7.49
N SER A 99 12.92 -15.00 6.19
CA SER A 99 12.09 -14.09 5.39
C SER A 99 10.69 -13.97 5.97
N SER A 100 10.06 -15.08 6.35
CA SER A 100 8.73 -15.08 7.00
C SER A 100 8.76 -14.40 8.37
N PHE A 101 9.83 -14.58 9.13
CA PHE A 101 10.05 -13.88 10.40
C PHE A 101 10.15 -12.35 10.20
N ILE A 102 10.94 -11.91 9.23
CA ILE A 102 11.13 -10.49 8.93
C ILE A 102 9.81 -9.86 8.47
N GLU A 103 9.07 -10.52 7.58
CA GLU A 103 7.79 -9.99 7.10
C GLU A 103 6.75 -9.88 8.21
N SER A 104 6.63 -10.90 9.06
CA SER A 104 5.62 -10.89 10.13
C SER A 104 5.93 -9.89 11.25
N ARG A 105 7.16 -9.89 11.75
CA ARG A 105 7.59 -9.03 12.87
C ARG A 105 7.96 -7.62 12.41
N GLY A 106 8.68 -7.51 11.30
CA GLY A 106 9.08 -6.25 10.70
C GLY A 106 7.88 -5.43 10.25
N GLN A 107 6.87 -6.05 9.62
CA GLN A 107 5.65 -5.32 9.25
C GLN A 107 4.93 -4.73 10.45
N SER A 108 4.83 -5.49 11.55
CA SER A 108 4.19 -5.01 12.78
C SER A 108 4.92 -3.80 13.38
N LEU A 109 6.26 -3.81 13.36
CA LEU A 109 7.08 -2.69 13.85
C LEU A 109 6.99 -1.46 12.94
N VAL A 110 7.06 -1.65 11.63
CA VAL A 110 6.91 -0.57 10.64
C VAL A 110 5.50 0.04 10.72
N ASP A 111 4.46 -0.78 10.88
CA ASP A 111 3.09 -0.33 11.07
C ASP A 111 2.96 0.52 12.34
N LEU A 112 3.54 0.07 13.46
CA LEU A 112 3.57 0.83 14.71
C LEU A 112 4.28 2.18 14.56
N TYR A 113 5.42 2.17 13.87
CA TYR A 113 6.29 3.34 13.72
C TYR A 113 5.73 4.40 12.78
N LEU A 114 5.27 4.00 11.58
CA LEU A 114 4.85 4.92 10.52
C LEU A 114 3.36 5.30 10.60
N TYR A 115 2.50 4.37 11.02
CA TYR A 115 1.04 4.55 10.92
C TYR A 115 0.37 4.69 12.29
N VAL A 116 0.69 3.85 13.27
CA VAL A 116 -0.01 3.86 14.58
C VAL A 116 0.44 5.03 15.45
N THR A 117 1.73 5.36 15.42
CA THR A 117 2.26 6.52 16.15
C THR A 117 1.75 7.79 15.47
N SER A 118 0.76 8.46 16.08
CA SER A 118 0.09 9.62 15.49
C SER A 118 1.02 10.77 15.14
N GLN A 119 2.05 11.00 15.95
CA GLN A 119 3.05 12.04 15.68
C GLN A 119 3.78 11.80 14.37
N ASN A 120 4.23 10.56 14.14
CA ASN A 120 4.88 10.18 12.90
C ASN A 120 3.88 10.16 11.75
N TYR A 121 2.65 9.69 12.00
CA TYR A 121 1.62 9.64 10.97
C TYR A 121 1.21 11.03 10.47
N TYR A 122 0.81 11.94 11.35
CA TYR A 122 0.38 13.28 10.97
C TYR A 122 1.54 14.21 10.59
N GLY A 123 2.71 14.03 11.21
CA GLY A 123 3.90 14.86 10.95
C GLY A 123 4.64 14.48 9.67
N ASN A 124 4.71 13.18 9.34
CA ASN A 124 5.61 12.67 8.30
C ASN A 124 4.86 11.81 7.26
N THR A 125 4.15 10.75 7.69
CA THR A 125 3.59 9.72 6.79
C THR A 125 2.42 10.22 5.94
N SER A 126 1.41 10.83 6.55
CA SER A 126 0.25 11.38 5.83
C SER A 126 0.65 12.50 4.86
N PRO A 127 1.53 13.46 5.23
CA PRO A 127 2.06 14.42 4.27
C PRO A 127 2.88 13.79 3.13
N ALA A 128 3.65 12.73 3.40
CA ALA A 128 4.38 12.01 2.37
C ALA A 128 3.42 11.38 1.34
N TYR A 129 2.36 10.71 1.80
CA TYR A 129 1.32 10.22 0.90
C TYR A 129 0.59 11.35 0.16
N GLY A 130 0.33 12.49 0.80
CA GLY A 130 -0.31 13.63 0.15
C GLY A 130 0.51 14.23 -0.99
N LYS A 131 1.84 14.10 -0.96
CA LYS A 131 2.72 14.54 -2.07
C LYS A 131 2.83 13.50 -3.19
N LEU A 132 2.71 12.21 -2.84
CA LEU A 132 2.81 11.10 -3.78
C LEU A 132 1.50 10.86 -4.53
N LEU A 133 0.39 10.89 -3.81
CA LEU A 133 -0.92 10.53 -4.32
C LEU A 133 -1.55 11.70 -5.06
N GLN A 134 -2.12 11.40 -6.21
CA GLN A 134 -2.94 12.34 -6.94
C GLN A 134 -4.35 12.38 -6.36
N TRP A 135 -5.04 13.48 -6.60
CA TRP A 135 -6.46 13.60 -6.25
C TRP A 135 -7.26 12.51 -6.99
N PRO A 136 -8.21 11.79 -6.33
CA PRO A 136 -8.74 11.97 -4.97
C PRO A 136 -8.06 11.08 -3.92
N ASN A 137 -7.15 10.20 -4.34
CA ASN A 137 -6.54 9.16 -3.51
C ASN A 137 -5.80 9.73 -2.29
N GLN A 138 -5.33 10.97 -2.37
CA GLN A 138 -4.73 11.70 -1.24
C GLN A 138 -5.57 11.74 0.04
N TRP A 139 -6.91 11.69 -0.06
CA TRP A 139 -7.80 11.73 1.11
C TRP A 139 -8.40 10.37 1.46
N ILE A 140 -8.33 9.42 0.54
CA ILE A 140 -8.97 8.10 0.66
C ILE A 140 -7.98 7.08 1.19
N LEU A 141 -6.79 7.01 0.59
CA LEU A 141 -5.83 5.95 0.88
C LEU A 141 -5.16 6.09 2.24
N PRO A 142 -4.66 7.27 2.68
CA PRO A 142 -3.96 7.36 3.96
C PRO A 142 -4.82 6.91 5.15
N PRO A 143 -6.10 7.32 5.29
CA PRO A 143 -6.97 6.80 6.35
C PRO A 143 -7.24 5.29 6.24
N LYS A 144 -7.42 4.76 5.02
CA LYS A 144 -7.60 3.31 4.79
C LYS A 144 -6.36 2.53 5.24
N LEU A 145 -5.17 2.98 4.87
CA LEU A 145 -3.88 2.38 5.25
C LEU A 145 -3.63 2.46 6.76
N HIS A 146 -3.92 3.62 7.36
CA HIS A 146 -3.83 3.81 8.81
C HIS A 146 -4.75 2.86 9.58
N GLY A 147 -6.01 2.72 9.14
CA GLY A 147 -6.96 1.78 9.72
C GLY A 147 -6.52 0.31 9.58
N ALA A 148 -5.99 -0.08 8.42
CA ALA A 148 -5.47 -1.43 8.20
C ALA A 148 -4.26 -1.74 9.10
N ALA A 149 -3.31 -0.80 9.23
CA ALA A 149 -2.14 -0.94 10.10
C ALA A 149 -2.55 -1.03 11.59
N LYS A 150 -3.55 -0.25 12.02
CA LYS A 150 -4.10 -0.34 13.37
C LYS A 150 -4.76 -1.70 13.63
N GLY A 151 -5.50 -2.23 12.66
CA GLY A 151 -6.09 -3.57 12.76
C GLY A 151 -5.04 -4.67 12.87
N ARG A 152 -3.94 -4.59 12.11
CA ARG A 152 -2.83 -5.56 12.18
C ARG A 152 -2.12 -5.54 13.54
N THR A 153 -1.98 -4.36 14.14
CA THR A 153 -1.21 -4.16 15.39
C THR A 153 -2.09 -4.15 16.65
N GLU A 154 -3.40 -4.31 16.53
CA GLU A 154 -4.36 -4.24 17.65
C GLU A 154 -4.03 -5.24 18.75
N HIS A 155 -3.61 -6.46 18.38
CA HIS A 155 -3.24 -7.53 19.29
C HIS A 155 -2.05 -7.20 20.21
N LEU A 156 -1.21 -6.23 19.85
CA LEU A 156 -0.07 -5.78 20.65
C LEU A 156 -0.50 -4.88 21.82
N GLY A 157 -1.73 -4.36 21.79
CA GLY A 157 -2.27 -3.50 22.84
C GLY A 157 -1.54 -2.16 22.99
N LEU A 158 -0.84 -1.72 21.94
CA LEU A 158 -0.02 -0.50 21.91
C LEU A 158 -0.76 0.72 21.34
N SER A 159 -2.08 0.64 21.17
CA SER A 159 -2.92 1.77 20.73
C SER A 159 -2.86 2.99 21.67
N SER A 160 -2.41 2.82 22.92
CA SER A 160 -2.21 3.92 23.88
C SER A 160 -0.96 4.77 23.64
N LEU A 161 -0.04 4.34 22.76
CA LEU A 161 1.14 5.14 22.38
C LEU A 161 0.74 6.50 21.80
N ASP A 162 -0.34 6.53 21.03
CA ASP A 162 -0.93 7.71 20.41
C ASP A 162 -1.29 8.78 21.47
N LEU A 163 -2.05 8.39 22.49
CA LEU A 163 -2.54 9.29 23.54
C LEU A 163 -1.41 9.83 24.42
N GLN A 164 -0.41 9.01 24.69
CA GLN A 164 0.69 9.37 25.57
C GLN A 164 1.67 10.34 24.90
N ALA A 165 2.05 10.06 23.65
CA ALA A 165 2.97 10.93 22.95
C ALA A 165 2.37 12.35 22.81
N MET A 166 1.07 12.43 22.52
CA MET A 166 0.32 13.70 22.50
C MET A 166 0.32 14.41 23.87
N GLU A 167 0.12 13.68 24.96
CA GLU A 167 0.12 14.26 26.32
C GLU A 167 1.51 14.73 26.75
N ASP A 168 2.57 13.95 26.49
CA ASP A 168 3.96 14.30 26.83
C ASP A 168 4.42 15.55 26.06
N GLN A 169 4.00 15.69 24.79
CA GLN A 169 4.27 16.88 24.01
C GLN A 169 3.48 18.08 24.52
N ARG A 170 2.18 17.88 24.82
CA ARG A 170 1.34 18.93 25.39
C ARG A 170 1.89 19.43 26.73
N GLN A 171 2.41 18.54 27.57
CA GLN A 171 3.06 18.91 28.82
C GLN A 171 4.38 19.64 28.58
N ARG A 172 5.20 19.22 27.61
CA ARG A 172 6.43 19.93 27.23
C ARG A 172 6.15 21.34 26.71
N ASP A 173 5.20 21.48 25.78
CA ASP A 173 4.80 22.77 25.23
C ASP A 173 4.18 23.67 26.31
N HIS A 174 3.38 23.08 27.22
CA HIS A 174 2.84 23.78 28.39
C HIS A 174 3.97 24.28 29.31
N ASN A 175 4.93 23.43 29.64
CA ASN A 175 6.08 23.78 30.48
C ASN A 175 6.98 24.83 29.81
N ALA A 176 7.18 24.74 28.49
CA ALA A 176 7.92 25.73 27.71
C ALA A 176 7.19 27.08 27.65
N ALA A 177 5.86 27.10 27.50
CA ALA A 177 5.05 28.31 27.50
C ALA A 177 5.02 28.99 28.89
N VAL A 178 5.00 28.19 29.95
CA VAL A 178 5.13 28.67 31.34
C VAL A 178 6.53 29.23 31.61
N ALA A 179 7.58 28.56 31.12
CA ALA A 179 8.96 29.05 31.21
C ALA A 179 9.19 30.34 30.40
N ALA A 180 8.53 30.47 29.25
CA ALA A 180 8.55 31.66 28.40
C ALA A 180 7.68 32.83 28.94
N GLY A 181 7.06 32.69 30.12
CA GLY A 181 6.27 33.75 30.76
C GLY A 181 4.96 34.10 30.05
N LYS A 182 4.53 33.30 29.07
CA LYS A 182 3.31 33.54 28.28
C LYS A 182 2.02 33.19 29.04
N ILE A 183 2.12 32.48 30.17
CA ILE A 183 0.97 32.07 31.00
C ILE A 183 1.26 32.39 32.47
N PRO A 184 0.40 33.18 33.17
CA PRO A 184 0.59 33.50 34.59
C PRO A 184 0.32 32.29 35.49
N LYS A 185 1.18 32.09 36.50
CA LYS A 185 1.22 30.91 37.38
C LYS A 185 -0.08 30.61 38.16
N ASN A 186 -0.99 31.58 38.27
CA ASN A 186 -2.23 31.46 39.05
C ASN A 186 -3.45 30.99 38.24
N LEU A 187 -3.36 30.90 36.91
CA LEU A 187 -4.40 30.31 36.04
C LEU A 187 -4.10 28.84 35.68
N ILE A 188 -3.10 28.25 36.34
CA ILE A 188 -2.72 26.85 36.19
C ILE A 188 -3.79 25.98 36.88
N GLN A 189 -4.83 25.60 36.14
CA GLN A 189 -5.61 24.43 36.52
C GLN A 189 -4.71 23.22 36.38
N ARG A 190 -4.18 22.72 37.50
CA ARG A 190 -3.63 21.36 37.52
C ARG A 190 -4.78 20.43 37.13
N PRO A 191 -4.67 19.67 36.02
CA PRO A 191 -5.67 18.65 35.73
C PRO A 191 -5.70 17.73 36.94
N ARG A 192 -6.89 17.53 37.53
CA ARG A 192 -7.05 16.57 38.61
C ARG A 192 -6.59 15.23 38.07
N ASP A 193 -5.58 14.64 38.71
CA ASP A 193 -5.14 13.28 38.43
C ASP A 193 -6.37 12.37 38.48
N THR A 194 -6.84 11.99 37.30
CA THR A 194 -7.90 10.99 37.15
C THR A 194 -7.31 9.64 37.51
N VAL A 195 -8.13 8.68 37.92
CA VAL A 195 -7.66 7.35 38.33
C VAL A 195 -6.90 6.62 37.18
N SER A 196 -7.08 7.07 35.93
CA SER A 196 -6.27 6.73 34.75
C SER A 196 -4.82 7.22 34.80
N SER A 197 -4.53 8.36 35.44
CA SER A 197 -3.17 8.88 35.72
C SER A 197 -2.40 7.98 36.70
N PHE A 198 -3.09 7.43 37.72
CA PHE A 198 -2.51 6.42 38.63
C PHE A 198 -2.35 5.03 38.00
N LEU A 199 -3.03 4.75 36.89
CA LEU A 199 -2.70 3.67 35.96
C LEU A 199 -1.51 4.03 35.04
N GLY A 200 -0.71 5.05 35.39
CA GLY A 200 0.57 5.45 34.79
C GLY A 200 1.65 4.35 34.71
N ARG A 201 1.32 3.10 35.10
CA ARG A 201 2.05 1.90 34.64
C ARG A 201 1.98 1.73 33.12
N THR A 202 0.98 2.27 32.44
CA THR A 202 0.79 2.13 30.99
C THR A 202 1.96 2.73 30.20
N ALA A 203 2.41 3.95 30.54
CA ALA A 203 3.45 4.65 29.80
C ALA A 203 4.80 3.92 29.79
N GLN A 204 5.31 3.63 30.98
CA GLN A 204 6.53 2.84 31.15
C GLN A 204 6.33 1.42 30.58
N SER A 205 5.16 0.80 30.77
CA SER A 205 4.89 -0.53 30.19
C SER A 205 4.88 -0.54 28.67
N ASN A 206 4.45 0.54 28.02
CA ASN A 206 4.45 0.65 26.57
C ASN A 206 5.88 0.80 26.04
N HIS A 207 6.71 1.58 26.73
CA HIS A 207 8.13 1.67 26.41
C HIS A 207 8.82 0.32 26.58
N PHE A 208 8.65 -0.36 27.72
CA PHE A 208 9.18 -1.71 27.93
C PHE A 208 8.67 -2.72 26.90
N ARG A 209 7.41 -2.61 26.45
CA ARG A 209 6.86 -3.45 25.39
C ARG A 209 7.48 -3.16 24.03
N ILE A 210 7.66 -1.88 23.68
CA ILE A 210 8.38 -1.49 22.46
C ILE A 210 9.82 -2.00 22.51
N GLU A 211 10.49 -1.83 23.66
CA GLU A 211 11.83 -2.36 23.86
C GLU A 211 11.84 -3.88 23.72
N ALA A 212 10.89 -4.61 24.30
CA ALA A 212 10.80 -6.05 24.10
C ALA A 212 10.62 -6.41 22.62
N LEU A 213 9.66 -5.78 21.91
CA LEU A 213 9.40 -6.05 20.49
C LEU A 213 10.58 -5.72 19.57
N THR A 214 11.29 -4.63 19.86
CA THR A 214 12.50 -4.26 19.10
C THR A 214 13.66 -5.19 19.41
N GLY A 215 13.80 -5.66 20.64
CA GLY A 215 14.79 -6.67 21.02
C GLY A 215 14.52 -8.01 20.32
N GLU A 216 13.27 -8.48 20.37
CA GLU A 216 12.81 -9.70 19.70
C GLU A 216 13.06 -9.68 18.18
N PHE A 217 13.08 -8.50 17.55
CA PHE A 217 13.32 -8.36 16.11
C PHE A 217 14.79 -8.15 15.75
N PHE A 218 15.49 -7.23 16.42
CA PHE A 218 16.85 -6.84 16.03
C PHE A 218 17.92 -7.81 16.55
N GLU A 219 17.77 -8.36 17.75
CA GLU A 219 18.79 -9.25 18.34
C GLU A 219 19.01 -10.53 17.53
N PRO A 220 17.96 -11.24 17.05
CA PRO A 220 18.17 -12.42 16.21
C PRO A 220 18.81 -12.10 14.86
N LEU A 221 18.45 -10.95 14.25
CA LEU A 221 19.01 -10.54 12.96
C LEU A 221 20.48 -10.14 13.09
N GLU A 222 20.85 -9.45 14.18
CA GLU A 222 22.25 -9.14 14.45
C GLU A 222 23.07 -10.39 14.79
N ALA A 223 22.51 -11.32 15.56
CA ALA A 223 23.15 -12.60 15.84
C ALA A 223 23.39 -13.43 14.56
N MET A 224 22.43 -13.40 13.63
CA MET A 224 22.55 -14.06 12.33
C MET A 224 23.61 -13.41 11.44
N LEU A 225 23.64 -12.07 11.39
CA LEU A 225 24.65 -11.32 10.64
C LEU A 225 26.05 -11.56 11.21
N GLY A 226 26.22 -11.46 12.53
CA GLY A 226 27.49 -11.68 13.21
C GLY A 226 28.63 -10.89 12.58
N LYS A 227 29.64 -11.59 12.04
CA LYS A 227 30.77 -10.99 11.31
C LYS A 227 30.68 -11.15 9.79
N LYS A 228 29.56 -11.65 9.28
CA LYS A 228 29.36 -11.93 7.86
C LYS A 228 29.02 -10.65 7.11
N ALA A 229 29.34 -10.60 5.83
CA ALA A 229 28.91 -9.52 4.96
C ALA A 229 27.39 -9.54 4.77
N TYR A 230 26.80 -10.72 4.54
CA TYR A 230 25.36 -10.91 4.29
C TYR A 230 24.71 -11.80 5.35
N LEU A 231 23.37 -11.76 5.45
CA LEU A 231 22.63 -12.53 6.44
C LEU A 231 22.84 -14.03 6.26
N LEU A 232 22.77 -14.49 5.01
CA LEU A 232 23.11 -15.84 4.60
C LEU A 232 24.32 -15.78 3.68
N THR A 233 25.33 -16.59 3.98
CA THR A 233 26.52 -16.81 3.16
C THR A 233 26.74 -18.31 3.15
N VAL A 234 26.76 -18.90 1.96
CA VAL A 234 26.86 -20.36 1.81
C VAL A 234 28.31 -20.79 1.62
N ASP A 235 29.20 -19.91 1.16
CA ASP A 235 30.66 -20.14 1.08
C ASP A 235 31.41 -18.79 1.10
N ASP A 236 32.75 -18.78 0.98
CA ASP A 236 33.63 -17.58 0.94
C ASP A 236 33.27 -16.54 -0.16
N GLU A 237 32.26 -16.82 -1.00
CA GLU A 237 31.68 -15.87 -1.94
C GLU A 237 30.61 -15.00 -1.26
N GLU A 238 30.91 -13.71 -1.10
CA GLU A 238 30.01 -12.71 -0.53
C GLU A 238 28.93 -12.27 -1.54
N THR A 239 27.97 -13.14 -1.85
CA THR A 239 26.81 -12.82 -2.71
C THR A 239 25.57 -12.49 -1.89
N PRO A 240 24.79 -11.45 -2.27
CA PRO A 240 23.52 -11.15 -1.62
C PRO A 240 22.43 -12.15 -2.02
N SER A 241 21.60 -12.51 -1.05
CA SER A 241 20.48 -13.45 -1.20
C SER A 241 19.13 -12.74 -1.23
N SER A 242 18.04 -13.46 -1.52
CA SER A 242 16.70 -12.87 -1.52
C SER A 242 16.27 -12.33 -0.14
N ILE A 243 16.70 -12.97 0.96
CA ILE A 243 16.43 -12.50 2.31
C ILE A 243 17.11 -11.15 2.59
N ASP A 244 18.30 -10.90 2.05
CA ASP A 244 19.00 -9.62 2.21
C ASP A 244 18.18 -8.47 1.60
N CYS A 245 17.45 -8.75 0.51
CA CYS A 245 16.54 -7.80 -0.13
C CYS A 245 15.31 -7.51 0.75
N VAL A 246 14.69 -8.56 1.31
CA VAL A 246 13.55 -8.42 2.24
C VAL A 246 13.98 -7.65 3.49
N ALA A 247 15.11 -8.02 4.08
CA ALA A 247 15.69 -7.35 5.23
C ALA A 247 15.96 -5.88 4.94
N LEU A 248 16.57 -5.55 3.78
CA LEU A 248 16.82 -4.17 3.38
C LEU A 248 15.52 -3.36 3.32
N GLY A 249 14.42 -3.92 2.78
CA GLY A 249 13.13 -3.23 2.71
C GLY A 249 12.60 -2.81 4.08
N TYR A 250 12.57 -3.72 5.05
CA TYR A 250 12.07 -3.42 6.40
C TYR A 250 13.04 -2.58 7.24
N LEU A 251 14.34 -2.88 7.18
CA LEU A 251 15.36 -2.18 7.97
C LEU A 251 15.62 -0.77 7.45
N SER A 252 15.51 -0.53 6.15
CA SER A 252 15.65 0.82 5.60
C SER A 252 14.54 1.75 6.08
N LEU A 253 13.30 1.28 6.17
CA LEU A 253 12.19 2.04 6.76
C LEU A 253 12.32 2.26 8.27
N ALA A 254 13.06 1.39 8.96
CA ALA A 254 13.39 1.59 10.38
C ALA A 254 14.50 2.61 10.59
N LEU A 255 15.51 2.66 9.70
CA LEU A 255 16.74 3.41 9.89
C LEU A 255 16.76 4.78 9.22
N VAL A 256 16.23 4.90 8.00
CA VAL A 256 16.41 6.09 7.15
C VAL A 256 15.44 7.23 7.46
N PRO A 257 14.14 6.98 7.70
CA PRO A 257 13.18 8.07 7.84
C PRO A 257 13.46 8.98 9.05
N ASP A 258 13.54 10.28 8.79
CA ASP A 258 13.61 11.30 9.84
C ASP A 258 12.19 11.59 10.36
N MET A 259 11.84 10.93 11.46
CA MET A 259 10.50 10.97 12.05
C MET A 259 10.45 11.87 13.27
N SER A 260 9.28 12.47 13.50
CA SER A 260 9.05 13.32 14.69
C SER A 260 9.36 12.60 16.02
N PHE A 261 9.11 11.29 16.08
CA PHE A 261 9.46 10.43 17.21
C PHE A 261 10.28 9.21 16.72
N PRO A 262 11.62 9.27 16.76
CA PRO A 262 12.53 8.31 16.12
C PRO A 262 12.82 7.05 16.97
N TRP A 263 11.85 6.53 17.73
CA TRP A 263 12.07 5.42 18.66
C TRP A 263 12.59 4.14 18.00
N LEU A 264 12.17 3.84 16.77
CA LEU A 264 12.59 2.62 16.06
C LEU A 264 14.02 2.75 15.53
N GLN A 265 14.38 3.93 15.02
CA GLN A 265 15.72 4.26 14.55
C GLN A 265 16.72 4.21 15.72
N ASP A 266 16.37 4.83 16.86
CA ASP A 266 17.19 4.82 18.07
C ASP A 266 17.37 3.40 18.62
N ALA A 267 16.29 2.61 18.65
CA ALA A 267 16.37 1.21 19.08
C ALA A 267 17.28 0.37 18.18
N MET A 268 17.23 0.56 16.87
CA MET A 268 18.09 -0.14 15.91
C MET A 268 19.57 0.23 16.11
N ARG A 269 19.87 1.52 16.28
CA ARG A 269 21.24 2.00 16.52
C ARG A 269 21.80 1.55 17.87
N ALA A 270 20.97 1.50 18.90
CA ALA A 270 21.38 1.12 20.24
C ALA A 270 21.58 -0.40 20.39
N LYS A 271 20.65 -1.20 19.82
CA LYS A 271 20.65 -2.65 19.98
C LYS A 271 21.43 -3.39 18.92
N ALA A 272 21.40 -2.89 17.67
CA ALA A 272 21.97 -3.58 16.52
C ALA A 272 22.83 -2.64 15.64
N PRO A 273 24.00 -2.19 16.14
CA PRO A 273 24.90 -1.32 15.39
C PRO A 273 25.44 -1.99 14.12
N LEU A 274 25.70 -3.31 14.13
CA LEU A 274 26.21 -4.02 12.95
C LEU A 274 25.14 -4.07 11.85
N LEU A 275 23.88 -4.27 12.25
CA LEU A 275 22.74 -4.28 11.34
C LEU A 275 22.50 -2.89 10.72
N SER A 276 22.75 -1.83 11.49
CA SER A 276 22.68 -0.44 10.98
C SER A 276 23.72 -0.20 9.89
N ALA A 277 24.97 -0.60 10.11
CA ALA A 277 26.02 -0.51 9.10
C ALA A 277 25.75 -1.39 7.87
N TYR A 278 25.23 -2.60 8.08
CA TYR A 278 24.78 -3.50 7.02
C TYR A 278 23.71 -2.85 6.14
N THR A 279 22.70 -2.25 6.76
CA THR A 279 21.56 -1.62 6.07
C THR A 279 22.02 -0.43 5.23
N GLU A 280 22.91 0.40 5.77
CA GLU A 280 23.51 1.53 5.06
C GLU A 280 24.27 1.08 3.80
N ARG A 281 25.15 0.08 3.95
CA ARG A 281 25.94 -0.49 2.86
C ARG A 281 25.04 -1.09 1.77
N MET A 282 24.01 -1.83 2.18
CA MET A 282 23.05 -2.42 1.26
C MET A 282 22.21 -1.37 0.52
N ARG A 283 21.82 -0.30 1.21
CA ARG A 283 21.13 0.84 0.61
C ARG A 283 21.99 1.49 -0.47
N GLN A 284 23.25 1.77 -0.18
CA GLN A 284 24.19 2.37 -1.14
C GLN A 284 24.38 1.48 -2.37
N ARG A 285 24.47 0.15 -2.18
CA ARG A 285 24.62 -0.81 -3.28
C ARG A 285 23.37 -0.90 -4.18
N CYS A 286 22.17 -0.89 -3.60
CA CYS A 286 20.93 -1.12 -4.36
C CYS A 286 20.28 0.16 -4.87
N PHE A 287 20.25 1.23 -4.06
CA PHE A 287 19.53 2.47 -4.36
C PHE A 287 20.47 3.63 -4.74
N GLY A 288 21.77 3.50 -4.46
CA GLY A 288 22.76 4.57 -4.66
C GLY A 288 23.00 5.41 -3.42
N ASP A 289 23.95 6.34 -3.52
CA ASP A 289 24.37 7.21 -2.40
C ASP A 289 23.52 8.47 -2.25
N ALA A 290 22.82 8.88 -3.32
CA ALA A 290 21.98 10.07 -3.32
C ALA A 290 20.59 9.78 -2.72
N PRO A 291 20.03 10.70 -1.90
CA PRO A 291 18.67 10.57 -1.41
C PRO A 291 17.67 10.61 -2.57
N VAL A 292 16.70 9.71 -2.56
CA VAL A 292 15.67 9.66 -3.61
C VAL A 292 14.57 10.66 -3.28
N ASP A 293 14.46 11.70 -4.10
CA ASP A 293 13.40 12.69 -4.00
C ASP A 293 12.22 12.35 -4.92
N ILE A 294 11.06 12.92 -4.63
CA ILE A 294 9.81 12.72 -5.36
C ILE A 294 9.95 13.18 -6.82
N THR A 295 10.70 14.26 -7.04
CA THR A 295 10.96 14.82 -8.36
C THR A 295 11.62 13.83 -9.33
N HIS A 296 12.45 12.91 -8.82
CA HIS A 296 13.12 11.91 -9.64
C HIS A 296 12.14 10.91 -10.28
N ALA A 297 11.03 10.59 -9.59
CA ALA A 297 10.04 9.64 -10.09
C ALA A 297 9.10 10.24 -11.15
N PHE A 298 8.82 11.54 -11.07
CA PHE A 298 7.92 12.23 -12.01
C PHE A 298 8.66 12.94 -13.16
N SER A 299 9.95 13.19 -13.03
CA SER A 299 10.79 13.86 -14.03
C SER A 299 12.13 13.13 -14.16
N PRO A 300 12.17 12.03 -14.95
CA PRO A 300 13.35 11.17 -15.05
C PRO A 300 14.58 11.90 -15.64
N GLU A 301 14.38 13.00 -16.39
CA GLU A 301 15.45 13.84 -16.93
C GLU A 301 16.24 14.61 -15.85
N SER A 302 15.65 14.78 -14.66
CA SER A 302 16.27 15.49 -13.53
C SER A 302 16.91 14.55 -12.51
N ALA A 303 16.81 13.23 -12.71
CA ALA A 303 17.32 12.25 -11.75
C ALA A 303 18.86 12.14 -11.82
N PRO A 304 19.55 12.02 -10.67
CA PRO A 304 20.99 11.73 -10.66
C PRO A 304 21.27 10.35 -11.26
N ASP A 305 22.54 10.12 -11.65
CA ASP A 305 23.05 8.81 -12.11
C ASP A 305 22.85 7.75 -11.02
N SER A 306 21.67 7.16 -10.99
CA SER A 306 21.27 6.15 -10.02
C SER A 306 21.08 4.81 -10.73
N PRO A 307 21.24 3.67 -10.03
CA PRO A 307 20.99 2.36 -10.61
C PRO A 307 19.51 2.13 -10.99
N ILE A 308 18.62 3.08 -10.66
CA ILE A 308 17.17 2.96 -10.82
C ILE A 308 16.72 3.75 -12.06
N SER A 309 16.20 3.04 -13.05
CA SER A 309 15.57 3.60 -14.24
C SER A 309 14.11 3.98 -13.96
N TRP A 310 13.88 5.24 -13.59
CA TRP A 310 12.53 5.75 -13.39
C TRP A 310 11.78 5.95 -14.70
N ARG A 311 10.50 5.61 -14.70
CA ARG A 311 9.54 5.96 -15.74
C ARG A 311 8.39 6.75 -15.14
N ALA A 312 8.10 7.89 -15.75
CA ALA A 312 6.99 8.72 -15.33
C ALA A 312 5.67 7.92 -15.41
N PRO A 313 4.82 7.96 -14.38
CA PRO A 313 3.55 7.25 -14.39
C PRO A 313 2.65 7.76 -15.54
N GLY A 314 1.86 6.85 -16.10
CA GLY A 314 0.85 7.18 -17.10
C GLY A 314 -0.16 8.20 -16.56
N ARG A 315 -0.67 9.09 -17.42
CA ARG A 315 -1.69 10.08 -17.02
C ARG A 315 -2.96 9.35 -16.56
N ILE A 316 -3.55 9.82 -15.46
CA ILE A 316 -4.78 9.26 -14.89
C ILE A 316 -5.91 9.24 -15.92
N SER A 317 -6.58 8.09 -16.05
CA SER A 317 -7.86 7.99 -16.75
C SER A 317 -9.01 8.43 -15.85
N VAL A 318 -9.96 9.17 -16.42
CA VAL A 318 -11.18 9.63 -15.74
C VAL A 318 -11.98 8.46 -15.16
N THR A 319 -11.98 7.32 -15.87
CA THR A 319 -12.68 6.10 -15.47
C THR A 319 -12.11 5.51 -14.17
N ALA A 320 -10.78 5.51 -14.01
CA ALA A 320 -10.14 5.07 -12.77
C ALA A 320 -10.55 5.95 -11.58
N VAL A 321 -10.60 7.27 -11.75
CA VAL A 321 -11.05 8.22 -10.72
C VAL A 321 -12.51 8.04 -10.34
N GLY A 322 -13.39 7.83 -11.33
CA GLY A 322 -14.80 7.55 -11.09
C GLY A 322 -15.00 6.27 -10.26
N ASN A 323 -14.29 5.20 -10.62
CA ASN A 323 -14.39 3.92 -9.94
C ASN A 323 -13.84 3.95 -8.51
N THR A 324 -12.73 4.66 -8.25
CA THR A 324 -12.17 4.79 -6.89
C THR A 324 -13.10 5.58 -5.96
N LEU A 325 -13.75 6.63 -6.46
CA LEU A 325 -14.74 7.41 -5.72
C LEU A 325 -16.00 6.58 -5.42
N LEU A 326 -16.54 5.90 -6.44
CA LEU A 326 -17.73 5.06 -6.27
C LEU A 326 -17.49 3.91 -5.30
N SER A 327 -16.37 3.19 -5.42
CA SER A 327 -16.01 2.10 -4.51
C SER A 327 -15.81 2.61 -3.08
N THR A 328 -15.14 3.75 -2.90
CA THR A 328 -14.93 4.32 -1.56
C THR A 328 -16.23 4.78 -0.92
N LEU A 329 -17.13 5.40 -1.69
CA LEU A 329 -18.45 5.76 -1.20
C LEU A 329 -19.29 4.51 -0.89
N ALA A 330 -19.19 3.45 -1.70
CA ALA A 330 -19.84 2.18 -1.43
C ALA A 330 -19.32 1.52 -0.14
N ASP A 331 -18.01 1.58 0.13
CA ASP A 331 -17.41 1.04 1.35
C ASP A 331 -17.78 1.83 2.61
N SER A 332 -17.84 3.15 2.50
CA SER A 332 -18.07 4.07 3.62
C SER A 332 -19.53 4.28 3.97
N THR A 333 -20.44 3.86 3.09
CA THR A 333 -21.88 3.98 3.34
C THR A 333 -22.37 2.80 4.19
N PRO A 334 -23.05 3.05 5.33
CA PRO A 334 -23.50 2.00 6.25
C PRO A 334 -24.59 1.07 5.65
N PHE A 335 -25.02 1.30 4.41
CA PHE A 335 -26.12 0.58 3.75
C PHE A 335 -25.86 -0.92 3.63
N LEU A 336 -24.62 -1.39 3.42
CA LEU A 336 -24.34 -2.82 3.27
C LEU A 336 -24.68 -3.62 4.54
N ARG A 337 -24.53 -2.99 5.72
CA ARG A 337 -24.95 -3.59 7.00
C ARG A 337 -26.47 -3.69 7.09
N GLU A 338 -27.18 -2.71 6.56
CA GLU A 338 -28.65 -2.71 6.46
C GLU A 338 -29.13 -3.73 5.42
N VAL A 339 -28.45 -3.89 4.29
CA VAL A 339 -28.73 -4.91 3.27
C VAL A 339 -28.60 -6.32 3.85
N ARG A 340 -27.53 -6.60 4.60
CA ARG A 340 -27.36 -7.91 5.27
C ARG A 340 -28.45 -8.14 6.33
N LYS A 341 -28.78 -7.13 7.13
CA LYS A 341 -29.89 -7.20 8.12
C LYS A 341 -31.24 -7.41 7.45
N ASN A 342 -31.54 -6.70 6.37
CA ASN A 342 -32.80 -6.79 5.63
C ASN A 342 -32.92 -8.13 4.89
N ASN A 343 -31.83 -8.66 4.32
CA ASN A 343 -31.81 -10.00 3.74
C ASN A 343 -31.95 -11.10 4.81
N ALA A 344 -31.40 -10.91 6.01
CA ALA A 344 -31.62 -11.82 7.14
C ALA A 344 -33.07 -11.77 7.64
N LEU A 345 -33.64 -10.58 7.83
CA LEU A 345 -35.05 -10.37 8.19
C LEU A 345 -36.00 -10.98 7.15
N LYS A 346 -35.67 -10.88 5.86
CA LYS A 346 -36.42 -11.50 4.77
C LYS A 346 -36.38 -13.04 4.85
N LYS A 347 -35.21 -13.63 5.12
CA LYS A 347 -35.08 -15.09 5.30
C LYS A 347 -35.87 -15.58 6.51
N VAL A 348 -35.89 -14.82 7.60
CA VAL A 348 -36.69 -15.12 8.80
C VAL A 348 -38.18 -15.02 8.50
N ALA A 349 -38.64 -13.97 7.82
CA ALA A 349 -40.05 -13.81 7.42
C ALA A 349 -40.54 -14.91 6.46
N GLN A 350 -39.66 -15.42 5.60
CA GLN A 350 -39.95 -16.46 4.61
C GLN A 350 -39.79 -17.89 5.14
N SER A 351 -39.17 -18.07 6.32
CA SER A 351 -39.06 -19.38 6.96
C SER A 351 -40.40 -19.82 7.58
N GLU A 352 -40.81 -21.06 7.31
CA GLU A 352 -42.07 -21.63 7.81
C GLU A 352 -42.08 -21.79 9.35
N ASP A 353 -40.91 -21.97 9.97
CA ASP A 353 -40.72 -22.20 11.41
C ASP A 353 -40.60 -20.93 12.29
N SER A 354 -40.83 -19.74 11.74
CA SER A 354 -40.54 -18.48 12.46
C SER A 354 -41.49 -18.12 13.61
N GLY A 355 -42.58 -18.87 13.83
CA GLY A 355 -43.55 -18.60 14.90
C GLY A 355 -44.32 -17.26 14.77
N LEU A 356 -44.15 -16.55 13.64
CA LEU A 356 -44.74 -15.24 13.39
C LEU A 356 -46.15 -15.35 12.81
N THR A 357 -47.04 -14.49 13.29
CA THR A 357 -48.43 -14.37 12.82
C THR A 357 -48.47 -13.88 11.37
N SER A 358 -49.51 -14.22 10.60
CA SER A 358 -49.64 -13.82 9.18
C SER A 358 -49.61 -12.29 8.97
N THR A 359 -50.14 -11.54 9.93
CA THR A 359 -50.09 -10.07 9.98
C THR A 359 -48.68 -9.54 10.19
N GLU A 360 -47.89 -10.20 11.05
CA GLU A 360 -46.49 -9.83 11.32
C GLU A 360 -45.57 -10.15 10.15
N LYS A 361 -45.80 -11.29 9.47
CA LYS A 361 -45.09 -11.63 8.22
C LYS A 361 -45.35 -10.59 7.13
N ASN A 362 -46.60 -10.16 6.97
CA ASN A 362 -46.96 -9.12 6.01
C ASN A 362 -46.33 -7.77 6.37
N ALA A 363 -46.36 -7.36 7.64
CA ALA A 363 -45.71 -6.13 8.10
C ALA A 363 -44.19 -6.15 7.91
N LEU A 364 -43.52 -7.27 8.21
CA LEU A 364 -42.07 -7.42 8.04
C LEU A 364 -41.67 -7.42 6.56
N SER A 365 -42.47 -8.05 5.69
CA SER A 365 -42.24 -8.04 4.25
C SER A 365 -42.43 -6.65 3.64
N ALA A 366 -43.45 -5.91 4.06
CA ALA A 366 -43.69 -4.54 3.63
C ALA A 366 -42.57 -3.59 4.09
N HIS A 367 -42.09 -3.74 5.32
CA HIS A 367 -40.94 -2.98 5.82
C HIS A 367 -39.66 -3.29 5.02
N ALA A 368 -39.42 -4.57 4.69
CA ALA A 368 -38.27 -4.96 3.87
C ALA A 368 -38.36 -4.42 2.43
N GLU A 369 -39.55 -4.32 1.84
CA GLU A 369 -39.75 -3.73 0.51
C GLU A 369 -39.60 -2.21 0.50
N ALA A 370 -40.09 -1.51 1.53
CA ALA A 370 -39.89 -0.07 1.69
C ALA A 370 -38.39 0.28 1.77
N SER A 371 -37.62 -0.46 2.58
CA SER A 371 -36.18 -0.25 2.70
C SER A 371 -35.40 -0.51 1.40
N LYS A 372 -35.91 -1.31 0.46
CA LYS A 372 -35.27 -1.46 -0.87
C LYS A 372 -35.41 -0.21 -1.71
N LYS A 373 -36.55 0.47 -1.67
CA LYS A 373 -36.76 1.71 -2.43
C LYS A 373 -35.80 2.80 -1.93
N ASP A 374 -35.69 2.94 -0.61
CA ASP A 374 -34.74 3.87 0.01
C ASP A 374 -33.29 3.53 -0.36
N MET A 375 -32.95 2.24 -0.43
CA MET A 375 -31.64 1.78 -0.89
C MET A 375 -31.37 2.18 -2.35
N TYR A 376 -32.30 1.94 -3.29
CA TYR A 376 -32.10 2.31 -4.69
C TYR A 376 -32.04 3.84 -4.90
N VAL A 377 -32.86 4.60 -4.17
CA VAL A 377 -32.81 6.07 -4.20
C VAL A 377 -31.47 6.56 -3.68
N SER A 378 -30.98 5.99 -2.57
CA SER A 378 -29.65 6.34 -2.03
C SER A 378 -28.53 6.04 -3.03
N ILE A 379 -28.53 4.84 -3.65
CA ILE A 379 -27.55 4.49 -4.69
C ILE A 379 -27.61 5.48 -5.86
N ALA A 380 -28.81 5.80 -6.35
CA ALA A 380 -29.00 6.74 -7.44
C ALA A 380 -28.49 8.15 -7.09
N THR A 381 -28.75 8.63 -5.86
CA THR A 381 -28.24 9.95 -5.41
C THR A 381 -26.72 9.99 -5.32
N VAL A 382 -26.08 8.90 -4.85
CA VAL A 382 -24.62 8.81 -4.77
C VAL A 382 -24.00 8.79 -6.17
N VAL A 383 -24.51 7.92 -7.06
CA VAL A 383 -24.02 7.81 -8.45
C VAL A 383 -24.21 9.14 -9.19
N GLY A 384 -25.39 9.75 -9.06
CA GLY A 384 -25.68 11.06 -9.65
C GLY A 384 -24.77 12.17 -9.11
N GLY A 385 -24.52 12.19 -7.80
CA GLY A 385 -23.61 13.15 -7.17
C GLY A 385 -22.17 13.03 -7.65
N VAL A 386 -21.65 11.79 -7.75
CA VAL A 386 -20.30 11.55 -8.29
C VAL A 386 -20.20 11.95 -9.76
N ALA A 387 -21.21 11.62 -10.58
CA ALA A 387 -21.23 12.00 -11.98
C ALA A 387 -21.21 13.52 -12.18
N VAL A 388 -22.01 14.27 -11.40
CA VAL A 388 -22.00 15.74 -11.40
C VAL A 388 -20.64 16.29 -10.97
N MET A 389 -20.03 15.71 -9.93
CA MET A 389 -18.73 16.14 -9.43
C MET A 389 -17.61 15.92 -10.46
N VAL A 390 -17.54 14.72 -11.06
CA VAL A 390 -16.55 14.41 -12.11
C VAL A 390 -16.75 15.31 -13.33
N GLY A 391 -18.01 15.55 -13.74
CA GLY A 391 -18.31 16.49 -14.83
C GLY A 391 -17.85 17.91 -14.56
N TYR A 392 -18.03 18.40 -13.33
CA TYR A 392 -17.50 19.71 -12.91
C TYR A 392 -15.96 19.74 -12.94
N MET A 393 -15.30 18.68 -12.50
CA MET A 393 -13.83 18.61 -12.49
C MET A 393 -13.21 18.56 -13.88
N MET A 394 -13.91 17.97 -14.85
CA MET A 394 -13.55 18.09 -16.26
C MET A 394 -13.65 19.54 -16.73
N GLN A 395 -14.72 20.25 -16.37
CA GLN A 395 -14.91 21.65 -16.76
C GLN A 395 -13.83 22.58 -16.18
N VAL A 396 -13.32 22.29 -14.99
CA VAL A 396 -12.23 23.03 -14.34
C VAL A 396 -10.85 22.67 -14.92
N GLY A 397 -10.76 21.63 -15.75
CA GLY A 397 -9.50 21.18 -16.37
C GLY A 397 -8.59 20.40 -15.43
N LEU A 398 -9.12 19.88 -14.32
CA LEU A 398 -8.37 19.11 -13.33
C LEU A 398 -8.13 17.65 -13.77
N LEU A 399 -8.91 17.17 -14.74
CA LEU A 399 -8.80 15.87 -15.38
C LEU A 399 -8.77 16.06 -16.91
N SER A 400 -7.82 15.41 -17.59
CA SER A 400 -7.78 15.35 -19.06
C SER A 400 -8.36 14.03 -19.54
N PHE A 401 -9.27 14.09 -20.52
CA PHE A 401 -9.81 12.90 -21.16
C PHE A 401 -8.69 12.21 -21.96
N SER A 402 -8.32 11.00 -21.56
CA SER A 402 -7.56 10.05 -22.38
C SER A 402 -8.54 8.96 -22.75
N SER A 403 -9.13 9.03 -23.95
CA SER A 403 -9.77 7.86 -24.53
C SER A 403 -8.68 6.83 -24.77
N GLY A 404 -8.67 5.76 -23.98
CA GLY A 404 -8.17 4.50 -24.51
C GLY A 404 -9.12 4.14 -25.64
N GLU A 405 -8.64 4.21 -26.88
CA GLU A 405 -9.25 3.50 -27.99
C GLU A 405 -9.11 2.02 -27.66
N GLU A 406 -10.12 1.46 -27.00
CA GLU A 406 -10.42 0.05 -27.13
C GLU A 406 -10.97 -0.09 -28.56
N GLU A 407 -10.09 -0.48 -29.50
CA GLU A 407 -10.51 -0.98 -30.80
C GLU A 407 -11.38 -2.22 -30.54
N GLU A 408 -12.70 -2.03 -30.54
CA GLU A 408 -13.64 -3.14 -30.67
C GLU A 408 -13.47 -3.71 -32.08
N GLU A 409 -12.70 -4.79 -32.20
CA GLU A 409 -12.79 -5.70 -33.33
C GLU A 409 -14.21 -6.30 -33.34
N GLU A 410 -15.11 -5.71 -34.13
CA GLU A 410 -16.40 -6.33 -34.47
C GLU A 410 -16.12 -7.60 -35.29
N GLU A 411 -16.15 -8.76 -34.62
CA GLU A 411 -16.25 -10.06 -35.30
C GLU A 411 -17.62 -10.22 -35.97
N ASP A 412 -17.58 -10.31 -37.30
CA ASP A 412 -18.65 -10.70 -38.19
C ASP A 412 -19.41 -11.97 -37.74
N GLN A 413 -20.74 -11.89 -37.63
CA GLN A 413 -21.61 -13.03 -37.90
C GLN A 413 -22.75 -12.67 -38.86
N ALA A 414 -22.67 -13.31 -40.02
CA ALA A 414 -23.54 -13.19 -41.18
C ALA A 414 -25.01 -13.54 -40.91
N THR A 415 -25.93 -12.75 -41.50
CA THR A 415 -27.03 -13.29 -42.34
C THR A 415 -27.79 -12.16 -43.04
N TYR A 416 -27.62 -12.00 -44.36
CA TYR A 416 -28.76 -11.58 -45.20
C TYR A 416 -28.63 -12.04 -46.65
N PHE A 417 -29.57 -12.92 -47.00
CA PHE A 417 -30.16 -13.23 -48.30
C PHE A 417 -29.59 -12.56 -49.57
N ALA A 418 -29.12 -13.41 -50.49
CA ALA A 418 -28.90 -13.09 -51.89
C ALA A 418 -30.23 -13.01 -52.66
N ALA A 419 -30.42 -11.92 -53.41
CA ALA A 419 -31.33 -11.84 -54.55
C ALA A 419 -30.49 -11.49 -55.79
N PRO A 420 -30.67 -12.18 -56.94
CA PRO A 420 -29.84 -11.96 -58.11
C PRO A 420 -30.29 -10.72 -58.88
N ASP A 421 -29.37 -9.78 -59.13
CA ASP A 421 -29.64 -8.60 -59.94
C ASP A 421 -29.43 -8.90 -61.44
N LEU A 422 -30.43 -8.50 -62.23
CA LEU A 422 -30.77 -8.97 -63.57
C LEU A 422 -30.15 -8.08 -64.68
N SER A 423 -28.94 -7.54 -64.46
CA SER A 423 -28.37 -6.47 -65.30
C SER A 423 -27.05 -6.80 -65.99
N GLN A 424 -26.54 -8.04 -65.94
CA GLN A 424 -25.25 -8.42 -66.57
C GLN A 424 -25.31 -9.50 -67.67
N ILE A 425 -26.44 -9.67 -68.38
CA ILE A 425 -26.53 -10.59 -69.55
C ILE A 425 -26.75 -9.83 -70.87
N ALA A 426 -26.22 -8.62 -71.03
CA ALA A 426 -26.39 -7.87 -72.28
C ALA A 426 -25.18 -7.01 -72.66
N ALA A 427 -23.97 -7.60 -72.76
CA ALA A 427 -22.84 -6.92 -73.40
C ALA A 427 -21.74 -7.86 -73.95
N ALA A 428 -22.07 -9.09 -74.36
CA ALA A 428 -21.13 -9.95 -75.09
C ALA A 428 -21.85 -10.76 -76.18
N SER A 429 -22.48 -10.05 -77.12
CA SER A 429 -23.03 -10.62 -78.36
C SER A 429 -23.35 -9.49 -79.34
N ARG A 430 -22.32 -9.04 -80.07
CA ARG A 430 -22.28 -8.26 -81.34
C ARG A 430 -20.99 -7.43 -81.30
N GLY A 431 -19.98 -7.61 -82.13
CA GLY A 431 -19.74 -8.45 -83.30
C GLY A 431 -18.47 -7.93 -83.97
N MET A 432 -17.77 -8.82 -84.69
CA MET A 432 -16.71 -8.57 -85.69
C MET A 432 -15.49 -7.75 -85.29
#